data_AF-A0A2H0E1M6-F1
#
_entry.id   AF-A0A2H0E1M6-F1
#
_cell.length_a   1.000
_cell.length_b   1.000
_cell.length_c   1.000
_cell.angle_alpha   90.00
_cell.angle_beta   90.00
_cell.angle_gamma   90.00
#
_symmetry.space_group_name_H-M   'P 1'
#
loop_
_entity.id
_entity.type
_entity.pdbx_description
1 polymer ?
#
loop_
_entity_poly.entity_id
_entity_poly.type
_entity_poly.pdbx_seq_one_letter_code
_entity_poly.pdbx_strand_id
1 'polypeptide(L)'
;KNIKVNRALIIGLGCGDAAFEIRNHYRRAKITGVEIDPHVVEMARCYFDLATVKNLNISIADGAGYVAKLARGKRIAKFDLIIVDAYLGSSMPRSFRSKTFLNN
;
A
#
# COMPACT_ATOMS: atom_id res chain seq x y z
N LYS A 1 19.18 -0.78 16.20
CA LYS A 1 19.19 0.20 15.09
C LYS A 1 17.86 0.93 15.09
N ASN A 2 17.82 2.26 15.13
CA ASN A 2 16.58 3.02 14.95
C ASN A 2 16.20 3.01 13.47
N ILE A 3 15.29 2.11 13.08
CA ILE A 3 14.72 2.08 11.73
C ILE A 3 13.84 3.33 11.57
N LYS A 4 14.06 4.09 10.50
CA LYS A 4 13.23 5.24 10.14
C LYS A 4 12.48 4.92 8.86
N VAL A 5 11.16 4.96 8.91
CA VAL A 5 10.29 4.86 7.73
C VAL A 5 9.76 6.26 7.40
N ASN A 6 10.16 6.80 6.25
CA ASN A 6 9.67 8.08 5.74
C ASN A 6 8.65 7.90 4.62
N ARG A 7 8.75 6.81 3.85
CA ARG A 7 7.86 6.48 2.74
C ARG A 7 7.45 5.01 2.82
N ALA A 8 6.15 4.74 2.89
CA ALA A 8 5.61 3.39 2.92
C ALA A 8 4.65 3.15 1.74
N LEU A 9 4.70 1.95 1.18
CA LEU A 9 3.75 1.46 0.18
C LEU A 9 2.98 0.27 0.78
N ILE A 10 1.67 0.31 0.68
CA ILE A 10 0.77 -0.78 1.06
C ILE A 10 0.02 -1.20 -0.20
N ILE A 11 0.11 -2.48 -0.56
CA ILE A 11 -0.62 -3.07 -1.68
C ILE A 11 -1.68 -4.01 -1.10
N GLY A 12 -2.94 -3.71 -1.36
CA GLY A 12 -4.07 -4.21 -0.58
C GLY A 12 -4.22 -3.37 0.69
N LEU A 13 -5.19 -2.47 0.71
CA LEU A 13 -5.39 -1.55 1.84
C LEU A 13 -6.43 -2.09 2.82
N GLY A 14 -7.43 -2.81 2.31
CA GLY A 14 -8.53 -3.32 3.13
C GLY A 14 -9.17 -2.22 3.99
N CYS A 15 -9.37 -2.51 5.27
CA CYS A 15 -9.90 -1.55 6.25
C CYS A 15 -8.85 -0.55 6.77
N GLY A 16 -7.58 -0.70 6.40
CA GLY A 16 -6.52 0.27 6.71
C GLY A 16 -5.63 -0.06 7.90
N ASP A 17 -5.73 -1.23 8.52
CA ASP A 17 -4.97 -1.62 9.71
C ASP A 17 -3.47 -1.38 9.56
N ALA A 18 -2.88 -1.80 8.43
CA ALA A 18 -1.47 -1.56 8.13
C ALA A 18 -1.12 -0.06 8.09
N ALA A 19 -2.02 0.79 7.59
CA ALA A 19 -1.82 2.23 7.55
C ALA A 19 -1.89 2.86 8.96
N PHE A 20 -2.78 2.36 9.82
CA PHE A 20 -2.84 2.75 11.23
C PHE A 20 -1.56 2.35 11.97
N GLU A 21 -1.09 1.13 11.79
CA GLU A 21 0.16 0.66 12.42
C GLU A 21 1.37 1.48 11.96
N ILE A 22 1.48 1.75 10.67
CA ILE A 22 2.54 2.62 10.14
C ILE A 22 2.44 4.02 10.75
N ARG A 23 1.23 4.60 10.86
CA ARG A 23 1.06 5.89 11.56
C ARG A 23 1.56 5.75 13.00
N ASN A 24 1.12 4.75 13.75
CA ASN A 24 1.39 4.59 15.18
C ASN A 24 2.89 4.59 15.47
N HIS A 25 3.66 3.86 14.66
CA HIS A 25 5.11 3.78 14.79
C HIS A 25 5.89 4.91 14.09
N TYR A 26 5.38 5.40 12.95
CA TYR A 26 6.08 6.36 12.08
C TYR A 26 5.18 7.55 11.73
N ARG A 27 4.92 8.41 12.72
CA ARG A 27 4.00 9.56 12.65
C ARG A 27 4.17 10.52 11.47
N ARG A 28 5.36 10.57 10.87
CA ARG A 28 5.71 11.48 9.75
C ARG A 28 5.85 10.74 8.41
N ALA A 29 5.64 9.44 8.38
CA ALA A 29 5.72 8.66 7.15
C ALA A 29 4.65 9.13 6.16
N LYS A 30 5.03 9.23 4.89
CA LYS A 30 4.10 9.35 3.77
C LYS A 30 3.69 7.95 3.35
N ILE A 31 2.40 7.67 3.42
CA ILE A 31 1.85 6.34 3.13
C ILE A 31 1.15 6.42 1.77
N THR A 32 1.45 5.46 0.91
CA THR A 32 0.68 5.19 -0.30
C THR A 32 -0.04 3.86 -0.13
N GLY A 33 -1.37 3.87 -0.10
CA GLY A 33 -2.19 2.66 -0.15
C GLY A 33 -2.68 2.41 -1.58
N VAL A 34 -2.59 1.18 -2.06
CA VAL A 34 -3.13 0.76 -3.35
C VAL A 34 -4.20 -0.28 -3.10
N GLU A 35 -5.42 0.02 -3.51
CA GLU A 35 -6.57 -0.86 -3.35
C GLU A 35 -7.24 -1.03 -4.72
N ILE A 36 -7.65 -2.25 -5.06
CA ILE A 36 -8.28 -2.50 -6.36
C ILE A 36 -9.74 -2.09 -6.35
N ASP A 37 -10.42 -2.22 -5.21
CA ASP A 37 -11.85 -1.98 -5.07
C ASP A 37 -12.15 -0.61 -4.39
N PRO A 38 -12.74 0.35 -5.11
CA PRO A 38 -13.11 1.64 -4.52
C PRO A 38 -14.15 1.52 -3.40
N HIS A 39 -15.02 0.50 -3.40
CA HIS A 39 -16.02 0.29 -2.35
C HIS A 39 -15.38 -0.15 -1.04
N VAL A 40 -14.29 -0.93 -1.09
CA VAL A 40 -13.52 -1.28 0.12
C VAL A 40 -12.96 -0.02 0.76
N VAL A 41 -12.40 0.90 -0.03
CA VAL A 41 -11.89 2.18 0.48
C VAL A 41 -12.99 3.06 1.05
N GLU A 42 -14.15 3.09 0.41
CA GLU A 42 -15.33 3.81 0.90
C GLU A 42 -15.77 3.26 2.26
N MET A 43 -15.94 1.94 2.38
CA MET A 43 -16.30 1.28 3.63
C MET A 43 -15.26 1.54 4.73
N ALA A 44 -13.97 1.44 4.40
CA ALA A 44 -12.88 1.75 5.31
C ALA A 44 -12.93 3.18 5.84
N ARG A 45 -13.29 4.15 5.01
CA ARG A 45 -13.47 5.55 5.42
C ARG A 45 -14.70 5.75 6.29
N CYS A 46 -15.81 5.11 5.96
CA CYS A 46 -17.09 5.31 6.64
C CYS A 46 -17.15 4.59 8.00
N TYR A 47 -16.53 3.42 8.11
CA TYR A 47 -16.73 2.51 9.26
C TYR A 47 -15.45 2.17 10.03
N PHE A 48 -14.27 2.45 9.49
CA PHE A 48 -12.99 2.04 10.08
C PHE A 48 -12.01 3.21 10.24
N ASP A 49 -12.51 4.45 10.30
CA ASP A 49 -11.74 5.67 10.55
C ASP A 49 -10.56 5.92 9.58
N LEU A 50 -10.54 5.29 8.40
CA LEU A 50 -9.43 5.42 7.45
C LEU A 50 -9.17 6.88 7.04
N ALA A 51 -10.21 7.71 7.04
CA ALA A 51 -10.13 9.14 6.77
C ALA A 51 -9.27 9.91 7.80
N THR A 52 -9.05 9.36 8.98
CA THR A 52 -8.24 9.97 10.05
C THR A 52 -6.74 9.71 9.89
N VAL A 53 -6.34 8.77 9.03
CA VAL A 53 -4.94 8.42 8.80
C VAL A 53 -4.22 9.53 8.03
N LYS A 54 -3.43 10.32 8.77
CA LYS A 54 -2.66 11.43 8.20
C LYS A 54 -1.59 10.94 7.22
N ASN A 55 -1.33 11.72 6.17
CA ASN A 55 -0.35 11.43 5.12
C ASN A 55 -0.60 10.14 4.32
N LEU A 56 -1.82 9.59 4.37
CA LEU A 56 -2.24 8.48 3.54
C LEU A 56 -2.79 9.00 2.20
N ASN A 57 -2.14 8.60 1.10
CA ASN A 57 -2.65 8.75 -0.26
C ASN A 57 -3.14 7.40 -0.74
N ILE A 58 -4.36 7.34 -1.26
CA ILE A 58 -4.97 6.10 -1.74
C ILE A 58 -5.06 6.14 -3.26
N SER A 59 -4.60 5.07 -3.91
CA SER A 59 -4.72 4.86 -5.35
C SER A 59 -5.66 3.68 -5.59
N ILE A 60 -6.73 3.91 -6.35
CA ILE A 60 -7.59 2.82 -6.84
C ILE A 60 -6.94 2.22 -8.08
N ALA A 61 -6.32 1.05 -7.94
CA ALA A 61 -5.58 0.39 -9.02
C ALA A 61 -5.28 -1.08 -8.71
N ASP A 62 -5.00 -1.87 -9.75
CA ASP A 62 -4.32 -3.16 -9.59
C ASP A 62 -2.91 -2.95 -9.01
N GLY A 63 -2.60 -3.66 -7.92
CA GLY A 63 -1.34 -3.48 -7.18
C GLY A 63 -0.09 -3.84 -7.98
N ALA A 64 -0.12 -4.94 -8.73
CA ALA A 64 1.01 -5.37 -9.55
C ALA A 64 1.26 -4.40 -10.72
N GLY A 65 0.18 -3.95 -11.38
CA GLY A 65 0.20 -2.93 -12.41
C GLY A 65 0.69 -1.58 -11.89
N TYR A 66 0.30 -1.19 -10.67
CA TYR A 66 0.78 0.02 -10.02
C TYR A 66 2.30 -0.01 -9.82
N VAL A 67 2.84 -1.10 -9.28
CA VAL A 67 4.29 -1.29 -9.12
C VAL A 67 5.01 -1.26 -10.47
N ALA A 68 4.51 -1.97 -11.47
CA ALA A 68 5.09 -1.95 -12.82
C ALA A 68 5.07 -0.55 -13.46
N LYS A 69 4.07 0.28 -13.16
CA LYS A 69 4.01 1.68 -13.61
C LYS A 69 5.03 2.55 -12.88
N LEU A 70 5.22 2.35 -11.58
CA LEU A 70 6.24 3.06 -10.80
C LEU A 70 7.67 2.74 -11.31
N ALA A 71 7.96 1.48 -11.59
CA ALA A 71 9.26 1.04 -12.08
C ALA A 71 9.64 1.63 -13.45
N ARG A 72 8.64 1.86 -14.32
CA ARG A 72 8.81 2.48 -15.65
C ARG A 72 8.87 4.01 -15.62
N GLY A 73 8.65 4.64 -14.47
CA GLY A 73 8.63 6.10 -14.35
C GLY A 73 10.01 6.73 -14.54
N LYS A 74 10.07 7.99 -14.97
CA LYS A 74 11.32 8.76 -15.13
C LYS A 74 12.16 8.86 -13.84
N ARG A 75 11.52 8.74 -12.67
CA ARG A 75 12.19 8.61 -11.36
C ARG A 75 11.60 7.41 -10.64
N ILE A 76 12.44 6.45 -10.30
CA ILE A 76 12.05 5.29 -9.49
C ILE A 76 11.67 5.80 -8.09
N ALA A 77 10.41 5.63 -7.73
CA ALA A 77 9.94 5.93 -6.39
C ALA A 77 10.54 4.91 -5.42
N LYS A 78 11.26 5.39 -4.40
CA LYS A 78 11.78 4.55 -3.33
C LYS A 78 10.85 4.55 -2.12
N PHE A 79 10.74 3.40 -1.47
CA PHE A 79 10.00 3.20 -0.23
C PHE A 79 10.91 2.54 0.78
N ASP A 80 10.80 2.94 2.04
CA ASP A 80 11.54 2.36 3.17
C ASP A 80 10.83 1.10 3.69
N LEU A 81 9.53 0.99 3.43
CA LEU A 81 8.66 -0.12 3.81
C LEU A 81 7.68 -0.42 2.66
N ILE A 82 7.58 -1.68 2.28
CA ILE A 82 6.59 -2.19 1.34
C ILE A 82 5.84 -3.34 2.01
N ILE A 83 4.52 -3.23 2.09
CA ILE A 83 3.61 -4.27 2.59
C ILE A 83 2.79 -4.76 1.40
N VAL A 84 2.77 -6.08 1.19
CA VAL A 84 1.96 -6.73 0.16
C VAL A 84 0.95 -7.62 0.85
N ASP A 85 -0.26 -7.11 1.00
CA ASP A 85 -1.42 -7.77 1.61
C ASP A 85 -2.56 -7.91 0.58
N ALA A 86 -2.27 -8.61 -0.51
CA ALA A 86 -3.13 -8.71 -1.69
C ALA A 86 -3.83 -10.07 -1.80
N TYR A 87 -4.28 -10.62 -0.67
CA TYR A 87 -5.00 -11.89 -0.66
C TYR A 87 -6.45 -11.74 -1.15
N LEU A 88 -6.88 -12.68 -1.99
CA LEU A 88 -8.26 -12.87 -2.42
C LEU A 88 -8.74 -14.21 -1.86
N GLY A 89 -9.45 -14.16 -0.73
CA GLY A 89 -9.81 -15.35 0.03
C GLY A 89 -8.57 -16.10 0.50
N SER A 90 -8.39 -17.34 0.07
CA SER A 90 -7.27 -18.21 0.49
C SER A 90 -6.01 -18.07 -0.37
N SER A 91 -6.00 -17.21 -1.40
CA SER A 91 -4.90 -17.16 -2.36
C SER A 91 -4.46 -15.75 -2.74
N MET A 92 -3.16 -15.59 -2.99
CA MET A 92 -2.61 -14.35 -3.55
C MET A 92 -2.40 -14.51 -5.07
N PRO A 93 -2.80 -13.50 -5.88
CA PRO A 93 -2.58 -13.51 -7.32
C PRO A 93 -1.13 -13.84 -7.70
N ARG A 94 -0.95 -14.61 -8.76
CA ARG A 94 0.39 -15.08 -9.20
C ARG A 94 1.31 -13.91 -9.59
N SER A 95 0.76 -12.78 -10.02
CA SER A 95 1.49 -11.57 -10.36
C SER A 95 2.43 -11.12 -9.24
N PHE A 96 1.95 -11.09 -7.99
CA PHE A 96 2.72 -10.73 -6.79
C PHE A 96 3.82 -11.75 -6.42
N ARG A 97 3.72 -13.00 -6.92
CA ARG A 97 4.69 -14.08 -6.68
C ARG A 97 5.71 -14.23 -7.81
N SER A 98 5.69 -13.34 -8.80
CA SER A 98 6.56 -13.42 -9.97
C SER A 98 7.91 -12.73 -9.72
N LYS A 99 8.98 -13.26 -10.35
CA LYS A 99 10.30 -12.57 -10.37
C LYS A 99 10.19 -11.16 -10.97
N THR A 100 9.33 -11.00 -11.97
CA THR A 100 9.08 -9.70 -12.61
C THR A 100 8.58 -8.68 -11.59
N PHE A 101 7.63 -9.06 -10.73
CA PHE A 101 7.14 -8.17 -9.68
C PHE A 101 8.23 -7.81 -8.67
N LEU A 102 9.01 -8.80 -8.21
CA LEU A 102 10.08 -8.60 -7.23
C LEU A 102 11.25 -7.76 -7.77
N ASN A 103 11.44 -7.71 -9.09
CA ASN A 103 12.52 -6.97 -9.74
C ASN A 103 12.12 -5.54 -10.16
N ASN A 104 10.83 -5.18 -10.04
CA ASN A 104 10.33 -3.82 -10.31
C ASN A 104 10.54 -2.91 -9.10
#